data_AF-A0A7X6VWZ6-F1
#
_entry.id   AF-A0A7X6VWZ6-F1
#
_cell.length_a   1.000
_cell.length_b   1.000
_cell.length_c   1.000
_cell.angle_alpha   90.00
_cell.angle_beta   90.00
_cell.angle_gamma   90.00
#
_symmetry.space_group_name_H-M   'P 1'
#
loop_
_entity.id
_entity.type
_entity.pdbx_description
1 polymer ?
#
loop_
_entity_poly.entity_id
_entity_poly.type
_entity_poly.pdbx_seq_one_letter_code
_entity_poly.pdbx_strand_id
1 'polypeptide(L)'
;TRTQALNCTDITDISQPILLITSPEHTRRAVLCFQKVGFEKVGALPAFEHVSEAELKFRDSELGGRDIILPDVGQNIQMRYQVWNHLKYEVNFTREIIALTYYRLRGWI
;
A
#
# COMPACT_ATOMS: atom_id res chain seq x y z
N THR A 1 4.84 -2.43 -13.55
CA THR A 1 5.95 -3.20 -12.92
C THR A 1 6.77 -3.98 -13.92
N ARG A 2 6.24 -4.94 -14.70
CA ARG A 2 7.07 -5.73 -15.65
C ARG A 2 7.82 -4.87 -16.68
N THR A 3 7.14 -3.91 -17.30
CA THR A 3 7.75 -2.96 -18.26
C THR A 3 8.82 -2.08 -17.59
N GLN A 4 8.58 -1.62 -16.36
CA GLN A 4 9.58 -0.83 -15.61
C GLN A 4 10.85 -1.67 -15.38
N ALA A 5 10.69 -2.94 -15.01
CA ALA A 5 11.81 -3.85 -14.80
C ALA A 5 12.60 -4.11 -16.10
N LEU A 6 11.94 -4.16 -17.27
CA LEU A 6 12.63 -4.22 -18.56
C LEU A 6 13.42 -2.95 -18.83
N ASN A 7 12.79 -1.79 -18.70
CA ASN A 7 13.46 -0.53 -19.00
C ASN A 7 14.69 -0.30 -18.11
N CYS A 8 14.70 -0.84 -16.89
CA CYS A 8 15.85 -0.75 -16.00
C CYS A 8 17.07 -1.55 -16.49
N THR A 9 16.94 -2.55 -17.36
CA THR A 9 18.10 -3.28 -17.91
C THR A 9 18.95 -2.41 -18.82
N ASP A 10 18.35 -1.35 -19.38
CA ASP A 10 19.05 -0.39 -20.24
C ASP A 10 19.75 0.70 -19.41
N ILE A 11 19.44 0.81 -18.11
CA ILE A 11 19.92 1.85 -17.21
C ILE A 11 21.01 1.34 -16.28
N THR A 12 20.91 0.08 -15.82
CA THR A 12 21.83 -0.52 -14.88
C THR A 12 22.12 -1.98 -15.24
N ASP A 13 23.32 -2.44 -14.91
CA ASP A 13 23.69 -3.84 -15.06
C ASP A 13 22.89 -4.72 -14.08
N ILE A 14 22.45 -5.88 -14.55
CA ILE A 14 21.66 -6.87 -13.81
C ILE A 14 22.45 -7.54 -12.66
N SER A 15 23.78 -7.49 -12.72
CA SER A 15 24.68 -8.03 -11.70
C SER A 15 24.83 -7.10 -10.46
N GLN A 16 24.48 -5.81 -10.62
CA GLN A 16 24.60 -4.83 -9.56
C GLN A 16 23.47 -4.98 -8.53
N PRO A 17 23.77 -4.81 -7.23
CA PRO A 17 22.73 -4.76 -6.20
C PRO A 17 21.79 -3.57 -6.40
N ILE A 18 20.49 -3.84 -6.45
CA ILE A 18 19.45 -2.81 -6.54
C ILE A 18 18.54 -2.85 -5.31
N LEU A 19 18.08 -1.67 -4.89
CA LEU A 19 17.07 -1.52 -3.84
C LEU A 19 15.81 -0.89 -4.44
N LEU A 20 14.72 -1.65 -4.46
CA LEU A 20 13.43 -1.17 -4.94
C LEU A 20 12.69 -0.43 -3.83
N ILE A 21 12.38 0.84 -4.05
CA ILE A 21 11.55 1.64 -3.15
C ILE A 21 10.16 1.77 -3.79
N THR A 22 9.15 1.18 -3.16
CA THR A 22 7.77 1.17 -3.67
C THR A 22 6.78 1.04 -2.53
N SER A 23 5.50 1.27 -2.79
CA SER A 23 4.46 1.05 -1.80
C SER A 23 4.45 -0.39 -1.27
N PRO A 24 4.11 -0.61 0.02
CA PRO A 24 4.22 -1.90 0.69
C PRO A 24 3.52 -3.02 -0.07
N GLU A 25 2.30 -2.76 -0.55
CA GLU A 25 1.48 -3.73 -1.26
C GLU A 25 2.13 -4.20 -2.56
N HIS A 26 2.88 -3.36 -3.28
CA HIS A 26 3.50 -3.75 -4.55
C HIS A 26 4.88 -4.40 -4.38
N THR A 27 5.45 -4.38 -3.18
CA THR A 27 6.84 -4.77 -2.90
C THR A 27 7.18 -6.16 -3.41
N ARG A 28 6.34 -7.14 -3.07
CA ARG A 28 6.55 -8.54 -3.47
C ARG A 28 6.55 -8.71 -4.99
N ARG A 29 5.55 -8.15 -5.67
CA ARG A 29 5.44 -8.25 -7.13
C ARG A 29 6.58 -7.51 -7.83
N ALA A 30 7.04 -6.39 -7.28
CA ALA A 30 8.19 -5.68 -7.82
C ALA A 30 9.46 -6.53 -7.77
N VAL A 31 9.81 -7.08 -6.60
CA VAL A 31 10.99 -7.94 -6.44
C VAL A 31 10.95 -9.13 -7.41
N LEU A 32 9.83 -9.86 -7.44
CA LEU A 32 9.69 -11.02 -8.31
C LEU A 32 9.79 -10.65 -9.81
N CYS A 33 9.22 -9.52 -10.22
CA CYS A 33 9.33 -9.07 -11.60
C CYS A 33 10.79 -8.76 -11.98
N PHE A 34 11.54 -8.06 -11.14
CA PHE A 34 12.94 -7.74 -11.41
C PHE A 34 13.81 -9.00 -11.44
N GLN A 35 13.60 -9.93 -10.49
CA GLN A 35 14.24 -11.25 -10.53
C GLN A 35 13.90 -12.01 -11.81
N LYS A 36 12.64 -11.97 -12.26
CA LYS A 36 12.20 -12.62 -13.51
C LYS A 36 12.84 -12.02 -14.77
N VAL A 37 13.19 -10.73 -14.75
CA VAL A 37 13.92 -10.07 -15.84
C VAL A 37 15.37 -10.52 -15.91
N GLY A 38 15.97 -10.90 -14.77
CA GLY A 38 17.35 -11.37 -14.69
C GLY A 38 18.21 -10.63 -13.66
N PHE A 39 17.65 -9.68 -12.91
CA PHE A 39 18.40 -9.02 -11.83
C PHE A 39 18.76 -10.01 -10.73
N GLU A 40 20.04 -10.09 -10.40
CA GLU A 40 20.58 -11.11 -9.49
C GLU A 40 20.38 -10.76 -8.01
N LYS A 41 20.57 -9.47 -7.68
CA LYS A 41 20.62 -8.97 -6.30
C LYS A 41 19.57 -7.89 -6.10
N VAL A 42 18.34 -8.31 -5.79
CA VAL A 42 17.19 -7.42 -5.64
C VAL A 42 16.75 -7.34 -4.18
N GLY A 43 16.99 -6.20 -3.55
CA GLY A 43 16.38 -5.83 -2.27
C GLY A 43 15.14 -4.94 -2.48
N ALA A 44 14.30 -4.81 -1.46
CA ALA A 44 13.22 -3.83 -1.49
C ALA A 44 12.97 -3.21 -0.12
N LEU A 45 12.57 -1.94 -0.13
CA LEU A 45 12.19 -1.16 1.04
C LEU A 45 10.77 -0.58 0.82
N PRO A 46 9.77 -1.04 1.61
CA PRO A 46 8.42 -0.49 1.57
C PRO A 46 8.39 1.01 1.95
N ALA A 47 7.78 1.83 1.10
CA ALA A 47 7.53 3.24 1.37
C ALA A 47 6.07 3.43 1.81
N PHE A 48 5.84 3.52 3.11
CA PHE A 48 4.52 3.73 3.68
C PHE A 48 4.04 5.17 3.46
N GLU A 49 2.77 5.34 3.09
CA GLU A 49 2.13 6.66 3.13
C GLU A 49 2.01 7.11 4.60
N HIS A 50 2.66 8.20 4.96
CA HIS A 50 2.40 8.86 6.23
C HIS A 50 1.11 9.68 6.09
N VAL A 51 0.01 9.18 6.68
CA VAL A 51 -1.20 9.99 6.84
C VAL A 51 -0.87 11.07 7.87
N SER A 52 -0.87 12.33 7.45
CA SER A 52 -0.62 13.49 8.30
C SER A 52 -1.34 13.36 9.64
N GLU A 53 -0.61 13.56 10.75
CA GLU A 53 -1.09 13.51 12.14
C GLU A 53 -2.04 14.68 12.46
N ALA A 54 -3.13 14.82 11.72
CA ALA A 54 -4.23 15.63 12.20
C ALA A 54 -4.87 14.88 13.37
N GLU A 55 -4.77 15.42 14.57
CA GLU A 55 -5.50 14.90 15.73
C GLU A 55 -6.99 15.17 15.53
N LEU A 56 -7.68 14.23 14.88
CA LEU A 56 -9.11 14.33 14.55
C LEU A 56 -10.02 14.00 15.75
N LYS A 57 -9.50 14.08 16.98
CA LYS A 57 -10.30 13.89 18.20
C LYS A 57 -11.04 15.18 18.48
N PHE A 58 -12.37 15.14 18.41
CA PHE A 58 -13.22 16.24 18.85
C PHE A 58 -14.23 15.74 19.88
N ARG A 59 -14.60 16.59 20.83
CA ARG A 59 -15.68 16.28 21.77
C ARG A 59 -16.99 16.81 21.19
N ASP A 60 -17.98 15.94 21.05
CA ASP A 60 -19.31 16.32 20.54
C ASP A 60 -19.93 17.47 21.37
N SER A 61 -19.63 17.54 22.67
CA SER A 61 -20.05 18.62 23.57
C SER A 61 -19.51 20.01 23.25
N GLU A 62 -18.43 20.11 22.47
CA GLU A 62 -17.75 21.37 22.14
C GLU A 62 -18.18 21.92 20.76
N LEU A 63 -18.94 21.15 19.99
CA LEU A 63 -19.32 21.51 18.61
C LEU A 63 -20.62 22.33 18.51
N GLY A 64 -21.47 22.31 19.55
CA GLY A 64 -22.75 23.02 19.60
C GLY A 64 -23.81 22.49 18.62
N GLY A 65 -25.06 22.33 19.06
CA GLY A 65 -26.13 21.80 18.21
C GLY A 65 -27.34 21.27 18.98
N ARG A 66 -28.23 20.57 18.29
CA ARG A 66 -29.37 19.87 18.90
C ARG A 66 -28.87 18.55 19.47
N ASP A 67 -29.06 18.31 20.76
CA ASP A 67 -28.81 17.00 21.39
C ASP A 67 -29.88 16.01 20.95
N ILE A 68 -29.64 15.37 19.81
CA ILE A 68 -30.43 14.23 19.36
C ILE A 68 -29.98 13.01 20.18
N ILE A 69 -30.88 12.06 20.47
CA ILE A 69 -30.57 10.76 21.12
C ILE A 69 -29.80 9.83 20.16
N LEU A 70 -28.76 10.36 19.51
CA LEU A 70 -27.81 9.59 18.72
C LEU A 70 -26.56 9.39 19.58
N PRO A 71 -25.94 8.20 19.55
CA PRO A 71 -24.75 7.92 20.35
C PRO A 71 -23.61 8.87 19.97
N ASP A 72 -22.88 9.36 20.98
CA ASP A 72 -21.69 10.22 20.85
C ASP A 72 -20.70 9.61 19.85
N VAL A 73 -20.55 10.31 18.72
CA VAL A 73 -19.66 9.92 17.63
C VAL A 73 -18.29 10.55 17.82
N GLY A 74 -18.19 11.63 18.62
CA GLY A 74 -16.97 12.29 19.08
C GLY A 74 -15.99 11.35 19.76
N GLN A 75 -16.47 10.42 20.58
CA GLN A 75 -15.63 9.37 21.18
C GLN A 75 -15.37 8.16 20.25
N ASN A 76 -16.24 7.92 19.26
CA ASN A 76 -16.20 6.75 18.37
C ASN A 76 -15.73 7.02 16.94
N ILE A 77 -15.24 8.23 16.65
CA ILE A 77 -14.56 8.60 15.39
C ILE A 77 -13.46 7.62 15.02
N GLN A 78 -12.74 7.14 16.04
CA GLN A 78 -11.71 6.12 15.91
C GLN A 78 -12.26 4.87 15.24
N MET A 79 -13.46 4.41 15.62
CA MET A 79 -14.09 3.21 15.08
C MET A 79 -14.46 3.39 13.62
N ARG A 80 -15.08 4.52 13.23
CA ARG A 80 -15.41 4.79 11.82
C ARG A 80 -14.17 4.83 10.94
N TYR A 81 -13.12 5.53 11.37
CA TYR A 81 -11.86 5.58 10.62
C TYR A 81 -11.15 4.24 10.63
N GLN A 82 -11.20 3.46 11.71
CA GLN A 82 -10.63 2.11 11.74
C GLN A 82 -11.35 1.16 10.79
N VAL A 83 -12.68 1.19 10.75
CA VAL A 83 -13.49 0.39 9.79
C VAL A 83 -13.12 0.77 8.36
N TRP A 84 -13.05 2.06 8.03
CA TRP A 84 -12.66 2.49 6.69
C TRP A 84 -11.20 2.19 6.34
N ASN A 85 -10.28 2.38 7.28
CA ASN A 85 -8.88 2.04 7.07
C ASN A 85 -8.72 0.54 6.83
N HIS A 86 -9.38 -0.30 7.63
CA HIS A 86 -9.33 -1.74 7.46
C HIS A 86 -9.94 -2.18 6.13
N LEU A 87 -11.09 -1.65 5.73
CA LEU A 87 -11.66 -1.94 4.43
C LEU A 87 -10.73 -1.52 3.28
N LYS A 88 -10.08 -0.35 3.38
CA LYS A 88 -9.08 0.09 2.39
C LYS A 88 -7.93 -0.92 2.30
N TYR A 89 -7.44 -1.42 3.45
CA TYR A 89 -6.39 -2.46 3.47
C TYR A 89 -6.85 -3.76 2.80
N GLU A 90 -8.05 -4.24 3.11
CA GLU A 90 -8.62 -5.46 2.52
C GLU A 90 -8.75 -5.36 0.99
N VAL A 91 -9.23 -4.22 0.48
CA VAL A 91 -9.32 -3.97 -0.97
C VAL A 91 -7.93 -3.95 -1.60
N ASN A 92 -6.97 -3.26 -0.99
CA ASN A 92 -5.59 -3.19 -1.50
C ASN A 92 -4.91 -4.57 -1.52
N PHE A 93 -5.08 -5.35 -0.46
CA PHE A 93 -4.55 -6.71 -0.36
C PHE A 93 -5.17 -7.63 -1.41
N THR A 94 -6.50 -7.63 -1.54
CA THR A 94 -7.22 -8.44 -2.53
C THR A 94 -6.78 -8.10 -3.95
N ARG A 95 -6.67 -6.81 -4.28
CA ARG A 95 -6.19 -6.32 -5.58
C ARG A 95 -4.78 -6.82 -5.88
N GLU A 96 -3.89 -6.81 -4.90
CA GLU A 96 -2.52 -7.29 -5.10
C GLU A 96 -2.46 -8.81 -5.26
N ILE A 97 -3.27 -9.60 -4.53
CA ILE A 97 -3.37 -11.05 -4.75
C ILE A 97 -3.80 -11.36 -6.18
N ILE A 98 -4.82 -10.66 -6.68
CA ILE A 98 -5.30 -10.82 -8.06
C ILE A 98 -4.18 -10.45 -9.04
N ALA A 99 -3.47 -9.34 -8.80
CA ALA A 99 -2.35 -8.91 -9.63
C ALA A 99 -1.22 -9.94 -9.64
N LEU A 100 -0.81 -10.48 -8.48
CA LEU A 100 0.19 -11.53 -8.38
C LEU A 100 -0.23 -12.80 -9.14
N THR A 101 -1.49 -13.20 -9.00
CA THR A 101 -2.04 -14.36 -9.71
C THR A 101 -1.98 -14.15 -11.22
N TYR A 102 -2.45 -12.99 -11.69
CA TYR A 102 -2.39 -12.62 -13.10
C TYR A 102 -0.94 -12.60 -13.63
N TYR A 103 -0.01 -12.00 -12.90
CA TYR A 103 1.40 -11.93 -13.31
C TYR A 103 2.03 -13.32 -13.38
N ARG A 104 1.69 -14.22 -12.45
CA ARG A 104 2.15 -15.61 -12.47
C ARG A 104 1.60 -16.36 -13.68
N LEU A 105 0.32 -16.19 -14.01
CA LEU A 105 -0.29 -16.79 -15.20
C LEU A 105 0.34 -16.28 -16.50
N ARG A 106 0.76 -15.02 -16.54
CA ARG A 106 1.48 -14.41 -17.68
C ARG A 106 2.97 -14.75 -17.72
N GLY A 107 3.51 -15.42 -16.70
CA GLY A 107 4.94 -15.74 -16.59
C GLY A 107 5.83 -14.51 -16.38
N TRP A 108 5.29 -13.42 -15.83
CA TRP A 108 6.03 -12.18 -15.57
C TRP A 108 6.65 -12.13 -14.18
N ILE A 109 6.29 -13.07 -13.32
CA ILE A 109 6.92 -13.42 -12.06
C ILE A 109 7.07 -14.93 -11.97
#